data_AF-A0A378H361-F1
#
_entry.id   AF-A0A378H361-F1
#
_cell.length_a   1.000
_cell.length_b   1.000
_cell.length_c   1.000
_cell.angle_alpha   90.00
_cell.angle_beta   90.00
_cell.angle_gamma   90.00
#
_symmetry.space_group_name_H-M   'P 1'
#
loop_
_entity.id
_entity.type
_entity.pdbx_description
1 polymer ?
#
loop_
_entity_poly.entity_id
_entity_poly.type
_entity_poly.pdbx_seq_one_letter_code
_entity_poly.pdbx_strand_id
1 'polypeptide(L)'
;MLEHIERLKAWQALDLPTGIERLVHQNRLLKIAREGGQMTPADLAKFEPQRRYATLVALATEGMATVTDEIIDLHDRILGKLFNAAKNKHQQQFQASGKAINAKVRLYGRIGQALIDAKQSGRDAFAAIEAVMSWDSFAESVTEAQKLAQPDDFDFLHRIGESYATLRRYAPEFPCRAQAAGRARRQKRA
;
A
#
# COMPACT_ATOMS: atom_id res chain seq x y z
N MET A 1 10.24 -11.08 1.35
CA MET A 1 10.92 -9.81 1.03
C MET A 1 12.38 -9.88 1.46
N LEU A 2 12.67 -9.90 2.76
CA LEU A 2 14.06 -10.03 3.26
C LEU A 2 14.81 -11.21 2.64
N GLU A 3 14.18 -12.38 2.52
CA GLU A 3 14.78 -13.54 1.84
C GLU A 3 15.17 -13.26 0.37
N HIS A 4 14.35 -12.54 -0.41
CA HIS A 4 14.71 -12.19 -1.78
C HIS A 4 15.85 -11.17 -1.83
N ILE A 5 15.91 -10.25 -0.85
CA ILE A 5 17.04 -9.32 -0.70
C ILE A 5 18.32 -10.10 -0.41
N GLU A 6 18.29 -11.06 0.52
CA GLU A 6 19.44 -11.94 0.81
C GLU A 6 19.86 -12.75 -0.43
N ARG A 7 18.90 -13.32 -1.17
CA ARG A 7 19.18 -13.99 -2.45
C ARG A 7 19.84 -13.04 -3.46
N LEU A 8 19.38 -11.80 -3.56
CA LEU A 8 20.00 -10.81 -4.44
C LEU A 8 21.42 -10.43 -3.99
N LYS A 9 21.63 -10.25 -2.68
CA LYS A 9 22.96 -10.01 -2.10
C LYS A 9 23.92 -11.15 -2.42
N ALA A 10 23.46 -12.40 -2.36
CA ALA A 10 24.27 -13.56 -2.73
C ALA A 10 24.72 -13.51 -4.21
N TRP A 11 23.85 -13.09 -5.13
CA TRP A 11 24.23 -12.87 -6.54
C TRP A 11 25.19 -11.69 -6.70
N GLN A 12 24.98 -10.60 -5.97
CA GLN A 12 25.83 -9.41 -6.02
C GLN A 12 27.23 -9.67 -5.45
N ALA A 13 27.36 -10.58 -4.49
CA ALA A 13 28.64 -11.00 -3.91
C ALA A 13 29.56 -11.71 -4.92
N LEU A 14 29.04 -12.11 -6.10
CA LEU A 14 29.88 -12.60 -7.20
C LEU A 14 30.73 -11.50 -7.86
N ASP A 15 30.45 -10.22 -7.56
CA ASP A 15 31.22 -9.05 -7.98
C ASP A 15 31.54 -9.03 -9.48
N LEU A 16 30.53 -9.33 -10.30
CA LEU A 16 30.67 -9.33 -11.74
C LEU A 16 30.94 -7.90 -12.26
N PRO A 17 31.84 -7.74 -13.26
CA PRO A 17 32.12 -6.43 -13.84
C PRO A 17 30.85 -5.73 -14.31
N THR A 18 30.68 -4.47 -13.91
CA THR A 18 29.49 -3.71 -14.27
C THR A 18 29.40 -3.54 -15.79
N GLY A 19 28.27 -3.93 -16.39
CA GLY A 19 28.06 -3.81 -17.83
C GLY A 19 28.61 -4.98 -18.64
N ILE A 20 29.07 -6.06 -18.01
CA ILE A 20 29.45 -7.30 -18.69
C ILE A 20 28.31 -7.85 -19.56
N GLU A 21 27.07 -7.62 -19.13
CA GLU A 21 25.87 -8.02 -19.86
C GLU A 21 25.67 -7.27 -21.19
N ARG A 22 26.37 -6.14 -21.39
CA ARG A 22 26.30 -5.30 -22.59
C ARG A 22 27.32 -5.68 -23.65
N LEU A 23 28.31 -6.50 -23.30
CA LEU A 23 29.34 -6.97 -24.23
C LEU A 23 28.77 -7.93 -25.28
N VAL A 24 27.62 -8.54 -25.00
CA VAL A 24 26.94 -9.49 -25.87
C VAL A 24 25.48 -9.05 -25.99
N HIS A 25 24.87 -9.29 -27.16
CA HIS A 25 23.46 -9.00 -27.37
C HIS A 25 22.56 -9.71 -26.33
N GLN A 26 21.60 -9.01 -25.74
CA GLN A 26 20.73 -9.51 -24.66
C GLN A 26 20.07 -10.87 -24.98
N ASN A 27 19.46 -11.00 -26.17
CA ASN A 27 18.82 -12.27 -26.59
C ASN A 27 19.80 -13.47 -26.62
N ARG A 28 21.08 -13.22 -26.93
CA ARG A 28 22.09 -14.28 -26.94
C ARG A 28 22.45 -14.68 -25.51
N LEU A 29 22.61 -13.72 -24.62
CA LEU A 29 22.84 -13.97 -23.19
C LEU A 29 21.68 -14.75 -22.57
N LEU A 30 20.44 -14.35 -22.86
CA LEU A 30 19.23 -15.06 -22.42
C LEU A 30 19.19 -16.51 -22.91
N LYS A 31 19.57 -16.76 -24.16
CA LYS A 31 19.62 -18.12 -24.71
C LYS A 31 20.63 -18.99 -23.95
N ILE A 32 21.83 -18.45 -23.70
CA ILE A 32 22.88 -19.16 -22.93
C ILE A 32 22.42 -19.44 -21.50
N ALA A 33 21.81 -18.45 -20.83
CA ALA A 33 21.29 -18.62 -19.47
C ALA A 33 20.21 -19.70 -19.41
N ARG A 34 19.29 -19.74 -20.38
CA ARG A 34 18.24 -20.78 -20.45
C ARG A 34 18.80 -22.18 -20.67
N GLU A 35 19.76 -22.32 -21.58
CA GLU A 35 20.43 -23.60 -21.83
C GLU A 35 21.21 -24.05 -20.57
N GLY A 36 21.98 -23.15 -19.96
CA GLY A 36 22.71 -23.43 -18.73
C GLY A 36 21.82 -23.74 -17.53
N GLY A 37 20.63 -23.15 -17.46
CA GLY A 37 19.69 -23.32 -16.33
C GLY A 37 19.04 -24.69 -16.31
N GLN A 38 19.09 -25.43 -17.42
CA GLN A 38 18.63 -26.81 -17.53
C GLN A 38 19.71 -27.84 -17.15
N MET A 39 20.94 -27.38 -16.84
CA MET A 39 22.09 -28.23 -16.58
C MET A 39 22.40 -28.33 -15.09
N THR A 40 22.94 -29.47 -14.67
CA THR A 40 23.46 -29.62 -13.30
C THR A 40 24.85 -28.98 -13.16
N PRO A 41 25.31 -28.67 -11.94
CA PRO A 41 26.69 -28.22 -11.73
C PRO A 41 27.74 -29.18 -12.29
N ALA A 42 27.48 -30.49 -12.24
CA ALA A 42 28.36 -31.51 -12.79
C ALA A 42 28.44 -31.45 -14.32
N ASP A 43 27.35 -31.10 -15.00
CA ASP A 43 27.34 -30.94 -16.47
C ASP A 43 28.08 -29.67 -16.89
N LEU A 44 27.89 -28.57 -16.16
CA LEU A 44 28.63 -27.32 -16.39
C LEU A 44 30.14 -27.51 -16.14
N ALA A 45 30.52 -28.36 -15.19
CA ALA A 45 31.93 -28.65 -14.90
C ALA A 45 32.66 -29.33 -16.07
N LYS A 46 31.94 -30.05 -16.94
CA LYS A 46 32.49 -30.73 -18.13
C LYS A 46 32.82 -29.76 -19.27
N PHE A 47 32.35 -28.51 -19.22
CA PHE A 47 32.64 -27.52 -20.26
C PHE A 47 34.08 -27.02 -20.19
N GLU A 48 34.63 -26.69 -21.36
CA GLU A 48 35.87 -25.92 -21.46
C GLU A 48 35.76 -24.61 -20.66
N PRO A 49 36.86 -24.13 -20.03
CA PRO A 49 36.81 -23.03 -19.06
C PRO A 49 36.07 -21.79 -19.56
N GLN A 50 36.34 -21.35 -20.79
CA GLN A 50 35.71 -20.17 -21.38
C GLN A 50 34.19 -20.32 -21.51
N ARG A 51 33.72 -21.46 -22.04
CA ARG A 51 32.30 -21.75 -22.18
C ARG A 51 31.64 -21.85 -20.82
N ARG A 52 32.29 -22.51 -19.86
CA ARG A 52 31.80 -22.63 -18.48
C ARG A 52 31.58 -21.28 -17.84
N TYR A 53 32.58 -20.39 -17.87
CA TYR A 53 32.45 -19.06 -17.29
C TYR A 53 31.43 -18.19 -18.01
N ALA A 54 31.38 -18.24 -19.35
CA ALA A 54 30.36 -17.51 -20.11
C ALA A 54 28.94 -17.94 -19.72
N THR A 55 28.70 -19.24 -19.55
CA THR A 55 27.40 -19.76 -19.10
C THR A 55 27.08 -19.36 -17.66
N LEU A 56 28.05 -19.44 -16.75
CA LEU A 56 27.86 -19.03 -15.34
C LEU A 56 27.58 -17.53 -15.20
N VAL A 57 28.28 -16.68 -15.96
CA VAL A 57 28.04 -15.23 -15.99
C VAL A 57 26.65 -14.94 -16.55
N ALA A 58 26.24 -15.63 -17.62
CA ALA A 58 24.90 -15.47 -18.18
C ALA A 58 23.82 -15.88 -17.16
N LEU A 59 24.01 -17.00 -16.47
CA LEU A 59 23.11 -17.48 -15.40
C LEU A 59 23.02 -16.50 -14.24
N ALA A 60 24.16 -16.01 -13.75
CA ALA A 60 24.19 -15.05 -12.65
C ALA A 60 23.53 -13.72 -13.01
N THR A 61 23.76 -13.23 -14.23
CA THR A 61 23.14 -12.00 -14.74
C THR A 61 21.62 -12.15 -14.83
N GLU A 62 21.14 -13.25 -15.42
CA GLU A 62 19.70 -13.52 -15.56
C GLU A 62 19.03 -13.80 -14.22
N GLY A 63 19.70 -14.55 -13.33
CA GLY A 63 19.23 -14.80 -11.97
C GLY A 63 19.10 -13.51 -11.15
N MET A 64 20.07 -12.60 -11.26
CA MET A 64 20.03 -11.29 -10.61
C MET A 64 18.87 -10.43 -11.13
N ALA A 65 18.63 -10.43 -12.45
CA ALA A 65 17.48 -9.75 -13.05
C ALA A 65 16.15 -10.34 -12.56
N THR A 66 16.02 -11.67 -12.55
CA THR A 66 14.83 -12.39 -12.09
C THR A 66 14.51 -12.07 -10.63
N VAL A 67 15.49 -12.17 -9.72
CA VAL A 67 15.29 -11.86 -8.31
C VAL A 67 14.96 -10.38 -8.12
N THR A 68 15.53 -9.48 -8.94
CA THR A 68 15.19 -8.05 -8.90
C THR A 68 13.72 -7.82 -9.27
N ASP A 69 13.22 -8.49 -10.32
CA ASP A 69 11.81 -8.39 -10.71
C ASP A 69 10.88 -8.96 -9.63
N GLU A 70 11.22 -10.11 -9.03
CA GLU A 70 10.49 -10.68 -7.89
C GLU A 70 10.39 -9.70 -6.70
N ILE A 71 11.49 -9.00 -6.41
CA ILE A 71 11.55 -7.98 -5.34
C ILE A 71 10.61 -6.82 -5.65
N ILE A 72 10.61 -6.31 -6.89
CA ILE A 72 9.74 -5.21 -7.32
C ILE A 72 8.27 -5.62 -7.22
N ASP A 73 7.91 -6.78 -7.74
CA ASP A 73 6.53 -7.27 -7.72
C ASP A 73 6.03 -7.49 -6.27
N LEU A 74 6.90 -7.99 -5.40
CA LEU A 74 6.57 -8.15 -3.98
C LEU A 74 6.39 -6.79 -3.29
N HIS A 75 7.24 -5.80 -3.59
CA HIS A 75 7.11 -4.44 -3.08
C HIS A 75 5.78 -3.80 -3.52
N ASP A 76 5.44 -3.90 -4.80
CA ASP A 76 4.18 -3.37 -5.33
C ASP A 76 2.96 -4.06 -4.70
N ARG A 77 3.04 -5.37 -4.45
CA ARG A 77 1.99 -6.11 -3.73
C ARG A 77 1.85 -5.66 -2.27
N ILE A 78 2.97 -5.42 -1.58
CA ILE A 78 2.95 -4.91 -0.20
C ILE A 78 2.29 -3.53 -0.18
N LEU A 79 2.68 -2.62 -1.08
CA LEU A 79 2.06 -1.31 -1.18
C LEU A 79 0.57 -1.40 -1.50
N GLY A 80 0.17 -2.19 -2.50
CA GLY A 80 -1.23 -2.39 -2.82
C GLY A 80 -2.07 -2.86 -1.63
N LYS A 81 -1.54 -3.80 -0.83
CA LYS A 81 -2.19 -4.24 0.41
C LYS A 81 -2.30 -3.12 1.44
N LEU A 82 -1.25 -2.33 1.64
CA LEU A 82 -1.26 -1.21 2.59
C LEU A 82 -2.26 -0.12 2.18
N PHE A 83 -2.27 0.29 0.91
CA PHE A 83 -3.23 1.27 0.39
C PHE A 83 -4.68 0.78 0.52
N ASN A 84 -4.93 -0.50 0.18
CA ASN A 84 -6.26 -1.09 0.32
C ASN A 84 -6.70 -1.18 1.79
N ALA A 85 -5.79 -1.52 2.71
CA ALA A 85 -6.08 -1.55 4.14
C ALA A 85 -6.42 -0.15 4.67
N ALA A 86 -5.64 0.86 4.31
CA ALA A 86 -5.89 2.25 4.69
C ALA A 86 -7.23 2.76 4.13
N LYS A 87 -7.50 2.51 2.84
CA LYS A 87 -8.77 2.83 2.18
C LYS A 87 -9.95 2.15 2.86
N ASN A 88 -9.85 0.85 3.18
CA ASN A 88 -10.92 0.11 3.84
C ASN A 88 -11.18 0.61 5.26
N LYS A 89 -10.13 0.88 6.06
CA LYS A 89 -10.26 1.44 7.41
C LYS A 89 -10.94 2.82 7.35
N HIS A 90 -10.54 3.66 6.41
CA HIS A 90 -11.18 4.96 6.20
C HIS A 90 -12.64 4.80 5.77
N GLN A 91 -12.95 3.96 4.79
CA GLN A 91 -14.30 3.72 4.33
C GLN A 91 -15.21 3.20 5.47
N GLN A 92 -14.72 2.28 6.29
CA GLN A 92 -15.46 1.80 7.47
C GLN A 92 -15.72 2.92 8.48
N GLN A 93 -14.71 3.75 8.77
CA GLN A 93 -14.86 4.88 9.67
C GLN A 93 -15.82 5.94 9.12
N PHE A 94 -15.76 6.22 7.82
CA PHE A 94 -16.68 7.13 7.13
C PHE A 94 -18.11 6.59 7.16
N GLN A 95 -18.31 5.30 6.87
CA GLN A 95 -19.62 4.66 6.97
C GLN A 95 -20.19 4.67 8.40
N ALA A 96 -19.35 4.39 9.41
CA ALA A 96 -19.74 4.45 10.82
C ALA A 96 -20.15 5.88 11.21
N SER A 97 -19.35 6.87 10.80
CA SER A 97 -19.64 8.29 11.03
C SER A 97 -20.89 8.73 10.28
N GLY A 98 -21.11 8.28 9.04
CA GLY A 98 -22.30 8.59 8.25
C GLY A 98 -23.60 8.05 8.86
N LYS A 99 -23.57 6.84 9.45
CA LYS A 99 -24.72 6.31 10.22
C LYS A 99 -25.01 7.18 11.44
N ALA A 100 -23.97 7.57 12.18
CA ALA A 100 -24.10 8.45 13.34
C ALA A 100 -24.61 9.85 12.96
N ILE A 101 -24.10 10.43 11.87
CA ILE A 101 -24.55 11.71 11.32
C ILE A 101 -26.03 11.62 10.94
N ASN A 102 -26.45 10.61 10.18
CA ASN A 102 -27.86 10.46 9.80
C ASN A 102 -28.78 10.29 11.02
N ALA A 103 -28.33 9.57 12.05
CA ALA A 103 -29.08 9.45 13.31
C ALA A 103 -29.25 10.81 13.99
N LYS A 104 -28.20 11.64 14.05
CA LYS A 104 -28.26 13.01 14.60
C LYS A 104 -29.10 13.96 13.75
N VAL A 105 -28.99 13.92 12.42
CA VAL A 105 -29.83 14.75 11.52
C VAL A 105 -31.31 14.41 11.70
N ARG A 106 -31.66 13.11 11.75
CA ARG A 106 -33.04 12.68 12.04
C ARG A 106 -33.51 13.13 13.42
N LEU A 107 -32.63 13.11 14.41
CA LEU A 107 -32.94 13.56 15.75
C LEU A 107 -33.24 15.07 15.77
N TYR A 108 -32.36 15.89 15.21
CA TYR A 108 -32.55 17.33 15.15
C TYR A 108 -33.72 17.74 14.26
N GLY A 109 -34.05 16.96 13.22
CA GLY A 109 -35.29 17.15 12.46
C GLY A 109 -36.53 16.99 13.32
N ARG A 110 -36.58 15.97 14.20
CA ARG A 110 -37.70 15.77 15.15
C ARG A 110 -37.79 16.89 16.18
N ILE A 111 -36.65 17.30 16.74
CA ILE A 111 -36.59 18.41 17.69
C ILE A 111 -37.03 19.72 17.02
N GLY A 112 -36.55 19.99 15.80
CA GLY A 112 -36.95 21.15 15.01
C GLY A 112 -38.45 21.16 14.72
N GLN A 113 -39.04 20.01 14.39
CA GLN A 113 -40.49 19.91 14.20
C GLN A 113 -41.25 20.18 15.50
N ALA A 114 -40.84 19.58 16.63
CA ALA A 114 -41.47 19.83 17.92
C ALA A 114 -41.41 21.32 18.32
N LEU A 115 -40.31 22.00 18.01
CA LEU A 115 -40.16 23.45 18.22
C LEU A 115 -41.07 24.28 17.31
N ILE A 116 -41.23 23.88 16.04
CA ILE A 116 -42.15 24.54 15.11
C ILE A 116 -43.59 24.41 15.61
N ASP A 117 -43.99 23.20 16.02
CA ASP A 117 -45.35 22.92 16.51
C ASP A 117 -45.64 23.66 17.82
N ALA A 118 -44.65 23.72 18.73
CA ALA A 118 -44.75 24.48 19.97
C ALA A 118 -44.92 25.98 19.72
N LYS A 119 -44.14 26.54 18.79
CA LYS A 119 -44.25 27.95 18.39
C LYS A 119 -45.62 28.27 17.78
N GLN A 120 -46.16 27.38 16.94
CA GLN A 120 -47.49 27.54 16.35
C GLN A 120 -48.62 27.42 17.39
N SER A 121 -48.44 26.58 18.41
CA SER A 121 -49.43 26.32 19.45
C SER A 121 -49.29 27.23 20.69
N GLY A 122 -48.33 28.16 20.69
CA GLY A 122 -48.04 29.04 21.83
C GLY A 122 -47.51 28.31 23.08
N ARG A 123 -46.90 27.12 22.92
CA ARG A 123 -46.33 26.31 24.01
C ARG A 123 -44.86 26.65 24.26
N ASP A 124 -44.38 26.31 25.45
CA ASP A 124 -42.98 26.50 25.81
C ASP A 124 -42.03 25.62 24.97
N ALA A 125 -40.94 26.23 24.51
CA ALA A 125 -39.96 25.60 23.62
C ALA A 125 -39.11 24.55 24.33
N PHE A 126 -38.76 24.77 25.60
CA PHE A 126 -37.95 23.83 26.39
C PHE A 126 -38.78 22.60 26.75
N ALA A 127 -40.04 22.79 27.15
CA ALA A 127 -40.99 21.70 27.37
C ALA A 127 -41.21 20.84 26.10
N ALA A 128 -41.16 21.45 24.91
CA ALA A 128 -41.27 20.73 23.64
C ALA A 128 -40.03 19.87 23.32
N ILE A 129 -38.83 20.32 23.70
CA ILE A 129 -37.61 19.53 23.60
C ILE A 129 -37.65 18.37 24.60
N GLU A 130 -38.05 18.66 25.84
CA GLU A 130 -38.16 17.66 26.92
C GLU A 130 -39.19 16.56 26.62
N ALA A 131 -40.22 16.87 25.82
CA ALA A 131 -41.16 15.88 25.32
C ALA A 131 -40.53 14.88 24.33
N VAL A 132 -39.40 15.22 23.69
CA VAL A 132 -38.66 14.34 22.77
C VAL A 132 -37.55 13.57 23.50
N MET A 133 -36.84 14.21 24.43
CA MET A 133 -35.83 13.60 25.31
C MET A 133 -35.47 14.51 26.48
N SER A 134 -34.85 13.97 27.53
CA SER A 134 -34.36 14.79 28.65
C SER A 134 -33.34 15.85 28.21
N TRP A 135 -33.27 16.94 28.97
CA TRP A 135 -32.33 18.03 28.73
C TRP A 135 -30.86 17.57 28.75
N ASP A 136 -30.51 16.67 29.66
CA ASP A 136 -29.16 16.11 29.75
C ASP A 136 -28.79 15.30 28.50
N SER A 137 -29.69 14.42 28.03
CA SER A 137 -29.49 13.67 26.79
C SER A 137 -29.42 14.58 25.56
N PHE A 138 -30.16 15.70 25.57
CA PHE A 138 -30.05 16.72 24.53
C PHE A 138 -28.67 17.38 24.52
N ALA A 139 -28.17 17.82 25.68
CA ALA A 139 -26.85 18.44 25.82
C ALA A 139 -25.71 17.49 25.39
N GLU A 140 -25.79 16.22 25.78
CA GLU A 140 -24.88 15.17 25.30
C GLU A 140 -24.98 15.02 23.77
N SER A 141 -26.20 15.01 23.23
CA SER A 141 -26.40 14.85 21.79
C SER A 141 -25.75 15.96 20.97
N VAL A 142 -25.80 17.21 21.45
CA VAL A 142 -25.18 18.39 20.82
C VAL A 142 -23.66 18.27 20.84
N THR A 143 -23.10 17.84 21.97
CA THR A 143 -21.65 17.60 22.11
C THR A 143 -21.18 16.50 21.15
N GLU A 144 -21.95 15.42 21.02
CA GLU A 144 -21.65 14.34 20.06
C GLU A 144 -21.76 14.80 18.60
N ALA A 145 -22.77 15.59 18.26
CA ALA A 145 -22.94 16.13 16.90
C ALA A 145 -21.80 17.06 16.49
N GLN A 146 -21.31 17.89 17.42
CA GLN A 146 -20.13 18.74 17.19
C GLN A 146 -18.86 17.93 16.94
N LYS A 147 -18.69 16.77 17.61
CA LYS A 147 -17.56 15.85 17.37
C LYS A 147 -17.66 15.13 16.03
N LEU A 148 -18.88 14.90 15.53
CA LEU A 148 -19.14 14.25 14.24
C LEU A 148 -18.99 15.17 13.04
N ALA A 149 -19.08 16.49 13.24
CA ALA A 149 -18.83 17.49 12.21
C ALA A 149 -17.31 17.51 11.88
N GLN A 150 -16.91 16.75 10.87
CA GLN A 150 -15.54 16.77 10.34
C GLN A 150 -15.37 17.87 9.28
N PRO A 151 -14.17 18.46 9.13
CA PRO A 151 -13.84 19.34 8.01
C PRO A 151 -13.99 18.61 6.66
N ASP A 152 -14.35 19.34 5.60
CA ASP A 152 -14.57 18.81 4.25
C ASP A 152 -13.32 18.12 3.64
N ASP A 153 -12.13 18.37 4.17
CA ASP A 153 -10.83 17.99 3.59
C ASP A 153 -10.25 16.67 4.17
N PHE A 154 -11.11 15.76 4.63
CA PHE A 154 -10.69 14.54 5.36
C PHE A 154 -10.07 13.48 4.43
N ASP A 155 -8.81 13.66 4.05
CA ASP A 155 -8.05 12.72 3.22
C ASP A 155 -7.47 11.55 4.04
N PHE A 156 -7.68 10.32 3.56
CA PHE A 156 -7.14 9.09 4.14
C PHE A 156 -5.63 8.93 3.93
N LEU A 157 -5.03 9.65 2.98
CA LEU A 157 -3.60 9.55 2.67
C LEU A 157 -2.72 9.90 3.89
N HIS A 158 -3.14 10.84 4.75
CA HIS A 158 -2.39 11.17 5.97
C HIS A 158 -2.28 9.99 6.95
N ARG A 159 -3.20 9.02 6.90
CA ARG A 159 -3.19 7.84 7.79
C ARG A 159 -2.32 6.70 7.29
N ILE A 160 -1.78 6.80 6.07
CA ILE A 160 -0.81 5.84 5.54
C ILE A 160 0.50 5.87 6.33
N GLY A 161 0.81 6.99 7.00
CA GLY A 161 1.96 7.12 7.89
C GLY A 161 2.03 6.05 8.98
N GLU A 162 0.89 5.57 9.51
CA GLU A 162 0.86 4.47 10.50
C GLU A 162 1.35 3.14 9.92
N SER A 163 1.10 2.91 8.62
CA SER A 163 1.53 1.70 7.89
C SER A 163 3.00 1.72 7.46
N TYR A 164 3.67 2.87 7.63
CA TYR A 164 5.05 3.10 7.21
C TYR A 164 6.07 2.25 7.98
N ALA A 165 5.71 1.76 9.17
CA ALA A 165 6.57 0.89 9.98
C ALA A 165 6.97 -0.40 9.24
N THR A 166 6.07 -0.98 8.44
CA THR A 166 6.33 -2.19 7.65
C THR A 166 7.29 -1.91 6.50
N LEU A 167 7.20 -0.73 5.88
CA LEU A 167 8.09 -0.32 4.79
C LEU A 167 9.51 -0.07 5.31
N ARG A 168 9.65 0.58 6.48
CA ARG A 168 10.96 0.85 7.09
C ARG A 168 11.81 -0.40 7.37
N ARG A 169 11.20 -1.57 7.56
CA ARG A 169 11.93 -2.81 7.84
C ARG A 169 12.79 -3.32 6.68
N TYR A 170 12.43 -2.98 5.44
CA TYR A 170 13.15 -3.46 4.26
C TYR A 170 13.49 -2.37 3.24
N ALA A 171 12.91 -1.17 3.36
CA ALA A 171 13.20 -0.04 2.48
C ALA A 171 14.69 0.36 2.45
N PRO A 172 15.46 0.35 3.58
CA PRO A 172 16.89 0.65 3.54
C PRO A 172 17.69 -0.35 2.69
N GLU A 173 17.25 -1.60 2.68
CA GLU A 173 17.87 -2.71 1.96
C GLU A 173 17.32 -2.85 0.53
N PHE A 174 16.41 -1.97 0.12
CA PHE A 174 15.74 -2.06 -1.17
C PHE A 174 16.68 -1.57 -2.29
N PRO A 175 17.04 -2.41 -3.26
CA PRO A 175 18.11 -2.11 -4.20
C PRO A 175 17.83 -0.88 -5.06
N CYS A 176 18.83 -0.01 -5.26
CA CYS A 176 18.69 1.20 -6.08
C CYS A 176 18.20 0.90 -7.53
N ARG A 177 18.64 -0.22 -8.12
CA ARG A 177 18.18 -0.67 -9.45
C ARG A 177 16.68 -1.02 -9.46
N ALA A 178 16.17 -1.58 -8.36
CA ALA A 178 14.75 -1.84 -8.16
C ALA A 178 13.94 -0.54 -7.92
N GLN A 179 14.53 0.45 -7.26
CA GLN A 179 13.92 1.78 -7.08
C GLN A 179 13.72 2.49 -8.43
N ALA A 180 14.72 2.43 -9.33
CA ALA A 180 14.65 3.03 -10.65
C ALA A 180 13.61 2.33 -11.55
N ALA A 181 13.57 0.99 -11.56
CA ALA A 181 12.60 0.22 -12.32
C ALA A 181 11.16 0.40 -11.83
N GLY A 182 10.95 0.47 -10.50
CA GLY A 182 9.65 0.78 -9.90
C GLY A 182 9.12 2.17 -10.28
N ARG A 183 9.99 3.19 -10.32
CA ARG A 183 9.62 4.54 -10.76
C ARG A 183 9.15 4.57 -12.23
N ALA A 184 9.85 3.87 -13.12
CA ALA A 184 9.49 3.81 -14.53
C ALA A 184 8.15 3.07 -14.78
N ARG A 185 7.86 2.00 -14.02
CA ARG A 185 6.56 1.31 -14.10
C ARG A 185 5.40 2.16 -13.59
N ARG A 186 5.60 2.98 -12.54
CA ARG A 186 4.54 3.87 -12.00
C ARG A 186 4.19 5.02 -12.93
N GLN A 187 5.17 5.60 -13.63
CA GLN A 187 4.93 6.66 -14.63
C GLN A 187 4.15 6.19 -15.87
N LYS A 188 4.12 4.88 -16.16
CA LYS A 188 3.32 4.31 -17.26
C LYS A 188 1.88 3.92 -16.86
N ARG A 189 1.57 3.93 -15.56
CA ARG A 189 0.26 3.52 -15.03
C ARG A 189 -0.57 4.68 -14.44
N ALA A 190 0.01 5.88 -14.39
CA ALA A 190 -0.67 7.14 -14.09
C ALA A 190 -1.02 7.83 -15.42
#